data_AF-A0A533ZQ76-F1
#
_entry.id   AF-A0A533ZQ76-F1
#
_cell.length_a   1.000
_cell.length_b   1.000
_cell.length_c   1.000
_cell.angle_alpha   90.00
_cell.angle_beta   90.00
_cell.angle_gamma   90.00
#
_symmetry.space_group_name_H-M   'P 1'
#
loop_
_entity.id
_entity.type
_entity.pdbx_description
1 polymer ?
#
loop_
_entity_poly.entity_id
_entity_poly.type
_entity_poly.pdbx_seq_one_letter_code
_entity_poly.pdbx_strand_id
1 'polypeptide(L)'
;MLSQTVTVTTAHPLTERLSVTGGANFARNDSTSSGSNISFMSYQGDVSVNYLLTSTLKASAVGAYGHYDQQVMSTAVDFDRKVLMLMITKVWDRELFVPAFMRPTPAPEASESDQRGSEKK
;
A
#
# COMPACT_ATOMS: atom_id res chain seq x y z
N MET A 1 -16.70 -25.44 1.66
CA MET A 1 -15.58 -24.79 0.95
C MET A 1 -14.68 -24.21 2.02
N LEU A 2 -13.41 -24.60 2.04
CA LEU A 2 -12.42 -24.05 2.96
C LEU A 2 -11.53 -23.09 2.17
N SER A 3 -11.59 -21.80 2.48
CA SER A 3 -10.73 -20.79 1.86
C SER A 3 -9.91 -20.09 2.93
N GLN A 4 -8.61 -20.03 2.73
CA GLN A 4 -7.63 -19.45 3.64
C GLN A 4 -6.69 -18.55 2.85
N THR A 5 -6.52 -17.32 3.32
CA THR A 5 -5.54 -16.38 2.77
C THR A 5 -4.76 -15.78 3.91
N VAL A 6 -3.43 -15.76 3.77
CA VAL A 6 -2.50 -15.14 4.73
C VAL A 6 -1.60 -14.22 3.94
N THR A 7 -1.51 -12.96 4.38
CA THR A 7 -0.62 -11.96 3.79
C THR A 7 0.21 -11.33 4.88
N VAL A 8 1.51 -11.26 4.66
CA VAL A 8 2.47 -10.57 5.52
C VAL A 8 3.18 -9.54 4.67
N THR A 9 3.29 -8.32 5.20
CA THR A 9 4.02 -7.23 4.55
C THR A 9 4.91 -6.55 5.57
N THR A 10 6.15 -6.33 5.19
CA THR A 10 7.13 -5.60 6.00
C THR A 10 7.67 -4.45 5.18
N ALA A 11 7.79 -3.28 5.79
CA ALA A 11 8.40 -2.11 5.19
C ALA A 11 9.48 -1.59 6.13
N HIS A 12 10.69 -1.42 5.61
CA HIS A 12 11.82 -0.95 6.37
C HIS A 12 12.49 0.23 5.66
N PRO A 13 12.47 1.43 6.26
CA PRO A 13 13.26 2.55 5.77
C PRO A 13 14.74 2.28 6.09
N LEU A 14 15.57 2.19 5.06
CA LEU A 14 17.03 2.06 5.23
C LEU A 14 17.68 3.43 5.41
N THR A 15 17.13 4.45 4.74
CA THR A 15 17.54 5.86 4.85
C THR A 15 16.33 6.76 4.63
N GLU A 16 16.51 8.08 4.69
CA GLU A 16 15.47 9.07 4.33
C GLU A 16 14.98 8.97 2.88
N ARG A 17 15.80 8.40 1.99
CA ARG A 17 15.51 8.30 0.55
C ARG A 17 15.33 6.88 0.06
N LEU A 18 15.71 5.89 0.85
CA LEU A 18 15.71 4.48 0.46
C LEU A 18 14.87 3.64 1.43
N SER A 19 13.97 2.85 0.89
CA SER A 19 13.20 1.87 1.64
C SER A 19 13.13 0.54 0.91
N VAL A 20 13.01 -0.52 1.68
CA VAL A 20 12.75 -1.86 1.17
C VAL A 20 11.42 -2.33 1.74
N THR A 21 10.58 -2.85 0.86
CA THR A 21 9.31 -3.48 1.23
C THR A 21 9.39 -4.94 0.79
N GLY A 22 8.97 -5.84 1.66
CA GLY A 22 8.84 -7.26 1.36
C GLY A 22 7.42 -7.72 1.63
N GLY A 23 6.94 -8.64 0.81
CA GLY A 23 5.63 -9.24 0.93
C GLY A 23 5.70 -10.74 0.76
N ALA A 24 4.84 -11.45 1.48
CA ALA A 24 4.51 -12.84 1.18
C ALA A 24 3.01 -13.04 1.33
N ASN A 25 2.42 -13.75 0.39
CA ASN A 25 1.02 -14.14 0.43
C ASN A 25 0.90 -15.64 0.18
N PHE A 26 -0.01 -16.27 0.90
CA PHE A 26 -0.42 -17.65 0.72
C PHE A 26 -1.93 -17.68 0.58
N ALA A 27 -2.44 -18.45 -0.37
CA ALA A 27 -3.85 -18.69 -0.53
C ALA A 27 -4.11 -20.17 -0.80
N ARG A 28 -5.07 -20.75 -0.10
CA ARG A 28 -5.55 -22.12 -0.31
C ARG A 28 -7.05 -22.15 -0.34
N ASN A 29 -7.61 -22.90 -1.28
CA ASN A 29 -9.04 -23.06 -1.45
C ASN A 29 -9.37 -24.49 -1.86
N ASP A 30 -10.12 -25.20 -1.03
CA ASP A 30 -10.55 -26.56 -1.28
C ASP A 30 -12.09 -26.65 -1.29
N SER A 31 -12.65 -27.22 -2.36
CA SER A 31 -14.07 -27.55 -2.41
C SER A 31 -14.38 -28.80 -1.59
N THR A 32 -15.28 -28.66 -0.62
CA THR A 32 -15.59 -29.72 0.37
C THR A 32 -16.76 -30.62 -0.04
N SER A 33 -17.29 -30.48 -1.25
CA SER A 33 -18.41 -31.31 -1.74
C SER A 33 -17.91 -32.41 -2.65
N SER A 34 -18.45 -33.62 -2.45
CA SER A 34 -18.09 -34.90 -3.09
C SER A 34 -18.24 -34.97 -4.63
N GLY A 35 -18.53 -33.84 -5.29
CA GLY A 35 -18.66 -33.75 -6.75
C GLY A 35 -17.97 -32.54 -7.39
N SER A 36 -17.32 -31.68 -6.60
CA SER A 36 -16.49 -30.59 -7.14
C SER A 36 -15.03 -30.89 -6.85
N ASN A 37 -14.23 -30.99 -7.91
CA ASN A 37 -12.78 -31.16 -7.83
C ASN A 37 -12.14 -29.80 -8.12
N ILE A 38 -12.42 -28.83 -7.25
CA ILE A 38 -11.85 -27.49 -7.31
C ILE A 38 -10.88 -27.34 -6.14
N SER A 39 -9.59 -27.31 -6.47
CA SER A 39 -8.53 -27.01 -5.53
C SER A 39 -7.67 -25.88 -6.10
N PHE A 40 -7.26 -24.97 -5.23
CA PHE A 40 -6.32 -23.91 -5.57
C PHE A 40 -5.37 -23.72 -4.40
N MET A 41 -4.08 -23.72 -4.68
CA MET A 41 -3.04 -23.35 -3.75
C MET A 41 -2.08 -22.40 -4.45
N SER A 42 -1.74 -21.31 -3.78
CA SER A 42 -0.67 -20.43 -4.25
C SER A 42 0.11 -19.88 -3.09
N TYR A 43 1.39 -19.64 -3.36
CA TYR A 43 2.22 -18.78 -2.55
C TYR A 43 2.96 -17.84 -3.48
N GLN A 44 3.11 -16.60 -3.04
CA GLN A 44 3.86 -15.59 -3.74
C GLN A 44 4.61 -14.76 -2.72
N GLY A 45 5.78 -14.28 -3.13
CA GLY A 45 6.55 -13.30 -2.39
C GLY A 45 7.10 -12.25 -3.33
N ASP A 46 7.27 -11.06 -2.79
CA ASP A 46 7.84 -9.94 -3.50
C ASP A 46 8.81 -9.16 -2.62
N VAL A 47 9.79 -8.56 -3.29
CA VAL A 47 10.72 -7.61 -2.69
C VAL A 47 10.76 -6.39 -3.59
N SER A 48 10.55 -5.23 -2.98
CA SER A 48 10.58 -3.93 -3.62
C SER A 48 11.66 -3.05 -2.99
N VAL A 49 12.56 -2.54 -3.82
CA VAL A 49 13.51 -1.50 -3.46
C VAL A 49 12.97 -0.17 -3.99
N ASN A 50 12.87 0.82 -3.12
CA ASN A 50 12.23 2.10 -3.40
C ASN A 50 13.20 3.24 -3.10
N TYR A 51 13.52 4.07 -4.10
CA TYR A 51 14.46 5.18 -3.97
C TYR A 51 13.85 6.50 -4.43
N LEU A 52 13.93 7.53 -3.57
CA LEU A 52 13.59 8.91 -3.90
C LEU A 52 14.77 9.56 -4.65
N LEU A 53 14.67 9.63 -5.97
CA LEU A 53 15.63 10.32 -6.84
C LEU A 53 15.65 11.83 -6.56
N THR A 54 14.46 12.40 -6.35
CA THR A 54 14.26 13.80 -5.95
C THR A 54 13.06 13.88 -4.99
N SER A 55 12.69 15.08 -4.52
CA SER A 55 11.49 15.30 -3.71
C SER A 55 10.18 14.95 -4.43
N THR A 56 10.21 14.78 -5.75
CA THR A 56 9.05 14.56 -6.62
C THR A 56 9.23 13.36 -7.54
N LEU A 57 10.32 12.61 -7.44
CA LEU A 57 10.60 11.49 -8.33
C LEU A 57 11.06 10.29 -7.52
N LYS A 58 10.35 9.17 -7.70
CA LYS A 58 10.64 7.89 -7.05
C LYS A 58 10.95 6.85 -8.12
N ALA A 59 12.05 6.13 -7.96
CA ALA A 59 12.33 4.91 -8.70
C ALA A 59 12.04 3.71 -7.81
N SER A 60 11.46 2.66 -8.38
CA SER A 60 11.19 1.41 -7.68
C SER A 60 11.60 0.23 -8.55
N ALA A 61 12.25 -0.76 -7.95
CA ALA A 61 12.51 -2.06 -8.55
C ALA A 61 11.77 -3.11 -7.73
N VAL A 62 10.98 -3.96 -8.37
CA VAL A 62 10.21 -5.03 -7.73
C VAL A 62 10.57 -6.35 -8.39
N GLY A 63 11.00 -7.31 -7.58
CA GLY A 63 11.12 -8.70 -7.95
C GLY A 63 10.04 -9.50 -7.23
N ALA A 64 9.27 -10.31 -7.97
CA ALA A 64 8.27 -11.19 -7.40
C ALA A 64 8.40 -12.60 -7.95
N TYR A 65 8.17 -13.57 -7.08
CA TYR A 65 8.07 -14.98 -7.42
C TYR A 65 6.78 -15.52 -6.84
N GLY A 66 6.08 -16.35 -7.61
CA GLY A 66 4.93 -17.07 -7.11
C GLY A 66 4.79 -18.41 -7.78
N HIS A 67 4.13 -19.32 -7.08
CA HIS A 67 3.76 -20.63 -7.55
C HIS A 67 2.25 -20.76 -7.45
N TYR A 68 1.65 -21.36 -8.47
CA TYR A 68 0.21 -21.53 -8.59
C TYR A 68 -0.07 -22.98 -8.98
N ASP A 69 -0.77 -23.68 -8.10
CA ASP A 69 -1.31 -25.01 -8.33
C ASP A 69 -2.84 -24.90 -8.29
N GLN A 70 -3.47 -25.22 -9.42
CA GLN A 70 -4.90 -25.15 -9.59
C GLN A 70 -5.42 -26.42 -10.25
N GLN A 71 -6.43 -27.01 -9.62
CA GLN A 71 -7.25 -28.07 -10.20
C GLN A 71 -8.69 -27.58 -10.32
N VAL A 72 -9.24 -27.61 -11.52
CA VAL A 72 -10.66 -27.36 -11.78
C VAL A 72 -11.20 -28.47 -12.66
N MET A 73 -12.06 -29.31 -12.10
CA MET A 73 -12.64 -30.47 -12.77
C MET A 73 -11.55 -31.44 -13.26
N SER A 74 -11.33 -31.51 -14.58
CA SER A 74 -10.32 -32.37 -15.23
C SER A 74 -9.07 -31.61 -15.68
N THR A 75 -9.00 -30.30 -15.44
CA THR A 75 -7.85 -29.47 -15.81
C THR A 75 -7.01 -29.19 -14.57
N ALA A 76 -5.73 -29.57 -14.64
CA ALA A 76 -4.71 -29.20 -13.66
C ALA A 76 -3.72 -28.24 -14.32
N VAL A 77 -3.40 -27.16 -13.61
CA VAL A 77 -2.44 -26.14 -14.03
C VAL A 77 -1.49 -25.90 -12.87
N ASP A 78 -0.22 -26.20 -13.10
CA ASP A 78 0.89 -25.95 -12.18
C ASP A 78 1.91 -25.09 -12.93
N PHE A 79 2.19 -23.91 -12.40
CA PHE A 79 3.24 -23.07 -12.95
C PHE A 79 3.87 -22.12 -11.92
N ASP A 80 5.12 -21.80 -12.20
CA ASP A 80 5.85 -20.72 -11.56
C ASP A 80 5.73 -19.42 -12.36
N ARG A 81 5.62 -18.31 -11.64
CA ARG A 81 5.65 -16.96 -12.18
C ARG A 81 6.79 -16.18 -11.56
N LYS A 82 7.65 -15.63 -12.42
CA LYS A 82 8.73 -14.71 -12.05
C LYS A 82 8.48 -13.37 -12.72
N VAL A 83 8.45 -12.29 -11.95
CA VAL A 83 8.20 -10.94 -12.45
C VAL A 83 9.30 -10.02 -11.95
N LEU A 84 9.85 -9.24 -12.88
CA LEU A 84 10.70 -8.11 -12.56
C LEU A 84 10.03 -6.86 -13.13
N MET A 85 9.90 -5.83 -12.30
CA MET A 85 9.28 -4.57 -12.68
C MET A 85 10.17 -3.40 -12.25
N LEU A 86 10.38 -2.47 -13.17
CA LEU A 86 11.04 -1.20 -12.91
C LEU A 86 10.02 -0.09 -13.13
N MET A 87 9.92 0.82 -12.16
CA MET A 87 8.93 1.89 -12.19
C MET A 87 9.60 3.21 -11.83
N ILE A 88 9.31 4.26 -12.61
CA ILE A 88 9.63 5.64 -12.26
C ILE A 88 8.30 6.35 -12.06
N THR A 89 8.07 6.85 -10.85
CA THR A 89 6.86 7.54 -10.45
C THR A 89 7.21 9.00 -10.20
N LYS A 90 6.59 9.91 -10.95
CA LYS A 90 6.63 11.34 -10.65
C LYS A 90 5.46 11.67 -9.72
N VAL A 91 5.79 12.15 -8.53
CA VAL A 91 4.84 12.65 -7.54
C VAL A 91 4.75 14.15 -7.72
N TRP A 92 3.57 14.62 -8.13
CA TRP A 92 3.29 16.04 -8.27
C TRP A 92 2.62 16.52 -6.97
N ASP A 93 3.33 17.41 -6.27
CA ASP A 93 2.95 18.20 -5.07
C ASP A 93 2.99 17.61 -3.64
N ARG A 94 3.43 18.50 -2.73
CA ARG A 94 3.61 18.33 -1.26
C ARG A 94 2.52 19.00 -0.41
N GLU A 95 1.54 19.70 -0.98
CA GLU A 95 0.58 20.53 -0.21
C GLU A 95 -0.88 20.04 -0.14
N LEU A 96 -1.22 18.87 -0.72
CA LEU A 96 -2.62 18.44 -0.87
C LEU A 96 -3.13 17.37 0.11
N PHE A 97 -2.32 16.89 1.06
CA PHE A 97 -2.72 15.83 2.01
C PHE A 97 -3.02 16.29 3.45
N VAL A 98 -3.23 17.60 3.66
CA VAL A 98 -3.93 18.09 4.85
C VAL A 98 -5.09 18.95 4.36
N PRO A 99 -6.35 18.48 4.49
CA PRO A 99 -7.51 19.30 4.19
C PRO A 99 -7.43 20.62 4.96
N ALA A 100 -7.90 21.72 4.37
CA ALA A 100 -7.79 23.06 4.97
C ALA A 100 -8.32 23.15 6.42
N PHE A 101 -9.27 22.27 6.80
CA PHE A 101 -9.83 22.18 8.15
C PHE A 101 -8.92 21.51 9.20
N MET A 102 -7.85 20.84 8.79
CA MET A 102 -6.83 20.25 9.68
C MET A 102 -5.57 21.12 9.81
N ARG A 103 -5.53 22.28 9.14
CA ARG A 103 -4.46 23.26 9.35
C ARG A 103 -4.69 23.92 10.71
N PRO A 104 -3.69 23.97 11.61
CA PRO A 104 -3.83 24.74 12.84
C PRO A 104 -4.15 26.19 12.48
N THR A 105 -5.29 26.70 12.93
CA THR A 105 -5.60 28.11 12.81
C THR A 105 -4.61 28.87 13.69
N PRO A 106 -3.86 29.85 13.18
CA PRO A 106 -3.03 30.69 14.06
C PRO A 106 -3.95 31.32 15.12
N ALA A 107 -3.55 31.23 16.38
CA ALA A 107 -4.33 31.79 17.48
C ALA A 107 -4.57 33.28 17.22
N PRO A 108 -5.80 33.79 17.37
CA PRO A 108 -6.04 35.22 17.21
C PRO A 108 -5.26 35.98 18.27
N GLU A 109 -4.40 36.89 17.82
CA GLU A 109 -3.78 37.89 18.70
C GLU A 109 -4.89 38.61 19.46
N ALA A 110 -4.77 38.69 20.78
CA ALA A 110 -5.73 39.37 21.64
C ALA A 110 -5.82 40.84 21.21
N SER A 111 -6.92 41.22 20.57
CA SER A 111 -7.16 42.58 20.12
C SER A 111 -7.46 43.48 21.31
N GLU A 112 -6.50 44.31 21.70
CA GLU A 112 -6.70 45.51 22.51
C GLU A 112 -7.74 46.42 21.83
N SER A 113 -9.02 46.37 22.24
CA SER A 113 -10.01 47.38 21.81
C SER A 113 -11.25 47.46 22.70
N ASP A 114 -11.10 47.24 24.01
CA ASP A 114 -12.21 47.34 24.97
C ASP A 114 -12.10 48.58 25.89
N GLN A 115 -11.71 49.75 25.34
CA GLN A 115 -11.85 51.05 26.01
C GLN A 115 -11.96 52.22 25.02
N ARG A 116 -13.20 52.59 24.63
CA ARG A 116 -13.70 53.91 24.15
C ARG A 116 -15.04 53.63 23.44
N GLY A 117 -16.22 53.88 24.00
CA GLY A 117 -16.69 55.10 24.64
C GLY A 117 -17.74 55.75 23.73
N SER A 118 -19.00 55.82 24.17
CA SER A 118 -20.03 56.80 23.76
C SER A 118 -21.28 56.50 24.58
N GLU A 119 -21.55 57.14 25.72
CA GLU A 119 -22.16 58.48 25.83
C GLU A 119 -23.42 58.72 24.96
N LYS A 120 -24.48 59.14 25.68
CA LYS A 120 -25.70 59.91 25.30
C LYS A 120 -26.85 59.19 24.58
N LYS A 121 -27.94 58.94 25.31
CA LYS A 121 -29.06 59.90 25.48
C LYS A 121 -30.00 59.47 26.61
#